data_AF-A0A1Q7VZ62-F1
#
_entry.id   AF-A0A1Q7VZ62-F1
#
_cell.length_a   1.000
_cell.length_b   1.000
_cell.length_c   1.000
_cell.angle_alpha   90.00
_cell.angle_beta   90.00
_cell.angle_gamma   90.00
#
_symmetry.space_group_name_H-M   'P 1'
#
loop_
_entity.id
_entity.type
_entity.pdbx_description
1 polymer ?
#
loop_
_entity_poly.entity_id
_entity_poly.type
_entity_poly.pdbx_seq_one_letter_code
_entity_poly.pdbx_strand_id
1 'polypeptide(L)'
;MTNLARGASRHLVLCVVLTEPRIADIAESEPRTARETYLKAGAAHLRLQRELALEKMRNRGILTLEASPAQLTIRLIRRYLEIRRANLQ
;
A
#
# COMPACT_ATOMS: atom_id res chain seq x y z
N MET A 1 -11.25 -6.69 -8.96
CA MET A 1 -10.63 -5.34 -9.12
C MET A 1 -11.39 -4.38 -10.05
N THR A 2 -12.46 -4.80 -10.75
CA THR A 2 -13.17 -3.98 -11.77
C THR A 2 -13.99 -2.82 -11.19
N ASN A 3 -14.49 -2.93 -9.96
CA ASN A 3 -15.33 -1.89 -9.35
C ASN A 3 -14.57 -0.64 -8.88
N LEU A 4 -13.34 -0.79 -8.36
CA LEU A 4 -12.56 0.36 -7.84
C LEU A 4 -12.15 1.33 -8.97
N ALA A 5 -11.73 0.78 -10.11
CA ALA A 5 -11.34 1.58 -11.28
C ALA A 5 -12.55 2.31 -11.91
N ARG A 6 -13.74 1.70 -11.85
CA ARG A 6 -14.98 2.28 -12.39
C ARG A 6 -15.56 3.37 -11.49
N GLY A 7 -15.34 3.30 -10.17
CA GLY A 7 -15.66 4.38 -9.24
C GLY A 7 -14.70 5.57 -9.34
N ALA A 8 -13.41 5.30 -9.59
CA ALA A 8 -12.37 6.32 -9.72
C ALA A 8 -12.52 7.25 -10.95
N SER A 9 -13.28 6.85 -11.97
CA SER A 9 -13.48 7.68 -13.17
C SER A 9 -14.50 8.81 -12.98
N ARG A 10 -15.33 8.74 -11.93
CA ARG A 10 -16.37 9.74 -11.62
C ARG A 10 -16.27 10.31 -10.21
N HIS A 11 -15.53 9.65 -9.33
CA HIS A 11 -15.32 10.04 -7.96
C HIS A 11 -13.83 9.97 -7.64
N LEU A 12 -13.37 10.90 -6.83
CA LEU A 12 -12.03 10.84 -6.29
C LEU A 12 -11.93 9.66 -5.30
N VAL A 13 -11.25 8.58 -5.70
CA VAL A 13 -11.03 7.40 -4.86
C VAL A 13 -9.61 7.40 -4.32
N LEU A 14 -9.49 7.45 -2.98
CA LEU A 14 -8.24 7.23 -2.26
C LEU A 14 -8.23 5.81 -1.68
N CYS A 15 -7.35 4.95 -2.19
CA CYS A 15 -7.09 3.65 -1.62
C CYS A 15 -6.01 3.76 -0.55
N VAL A 16 -6.36 3.39 0.68
CA VAL A 16 -5.45 3.35 1.80
C VAL A 16 -4.97 1.92 2.00
N VAL A 17 -3.66 1.72 2.05
CA VAL A 17 -3.06 0.39 2.19
C VAL A 17 -2.18 0.35 3.44
N LEU A 18 -2.64 -0.36 4.47
CA LEU A 18 -1.85 -0.56 5.67
C LEU A 18 -0.59 -1.39 5.37
N THR A 19 0.57 -0.90 5.77
CA THR A 19 1.80 -1.69 5.77
C THR A 19 1.87 -2.54 7.03
N GLU A 20 2.33 -3.79 6.93
CA GLU A 20 2.62 -4.65 8.08
C GLU A 20 4.15 -4.71 8.28
N PRO A 21 4.70 -4.00 9.29
CA PRO A 21 6.15 -3.93 9.51
C PRO A 21 6.79 -5.31 9.70
N ARG A 22 6.08 -6.24 10.36
CA ARG A 22 6.64 -7.58 10.64
C ARG A 22 6.94 -8.38 9.38
N ILE A 23 6.19 -8.16 8.29
CA ILE A 23 6.46 -8.82 7.01
C ILE A 23 7.75 -8.28 6.39
N ALA A 24 8.02 -6.98 6.53
CA ALA A 24 9.28 -6.41 6.10
C ALA A 24 10.44 -6.97 6.93
N ASP A 25 10.28 -7.02 8.26
CA ASP A 25 11.30 -7.56 9.17
C ASP A 25 11.65 -9.01 8.83
N ILE A 26 10.65 -9.86 8.56
CA ILE A 26 10.87 -11.26 8.15
C ILE A 26 11.56 -11.34 6.79
N ALA A 27 11.15 -10.51 5.82
CA ALA A 27 11.75 -10.49 4.48
C ALA A 27 13.23 -10.03 4.51
N GLU A 28 13.60 -9.18 5.46
CA GLU A 28 14.96 -8.63 5.61
C GLU A 28 15.83 -9.45 6.58
N SER A 29 15.23 -10.28 7.43
CA SER A 29 15.94 -11.12 8.42
C SER A 29 16.98 -12.06 7.80
N GLU A 30 17.99 -12.43 8.60
CA GLU A 30 18.96 -13.47 8.25
C GLU A 30 18.49 -14.84 8.80
N PRO A 31 18.07 -15.78 7.94
CA PRO A 31 17.55 -17.06 8.38
C PRO A 31 18.68 -18.01 8.80
N ARG A 32 18.50 -18.69 9.93
CA ARG A 32 19.41 -19.72 10.48
C ARG A 32 18.90 -21.14 10.27
N THR A 33 17.62 -21.28 9.89
CA THR A 33 16.98 -22.58 9.66
C THR A 33 16.30 -22.65 8.30
N ALA A 34 16.08 -23.86 7.80
CA ALA A 34 15.31 -24.07 6.57
C ALA A 34 13.88 -23.50 6.67
N ARG A 35 13.27 -23.60 7.87
CA ARG A 35 11.96 -22.99 8.15
C ARG A 35 11.99 -21.47 8.02
N GLU A 36 13.00 -20.82 8.60
CA GLU A 36 13.16 -19.37 8.49
C GLU A 36 13.44 -18.94 7.04
N THR A 37 14.19 -19.73 6.29
CA THR A 37 14.45 -19.49 4.87
C THR A 37 13.15 -19.51 4.06
N TYR A 38 12.27 -20.48 4.33
CA TYR A 38 10.95 -20.55 3.71
C TYR A 38 10.07 -19.35 4.09
N LEU A 39 10.05 -18.95 5.37
CA LEU A 39 9.31 -17.78 5.84
C LEU A 39 9.80 -16.48 5.18
N LYS A 40 11.12 -16.29 5.08
CA LYS A 40 11.72 -15.15 4.39
C LYS A 40 11.31 -15.09 2.92
N ALA A 41 11.35 -16.22 2.21
CA ALA A 41 10.93 -16.29 0.81
C ALA A 41 9.44 -15.93 0.65
N GLY A 42 8.57 -16.44 1.53
CA GLY A 42 7.14 -16.09 1.55
C GLY A 42 6.89 -14.60 1.82
N ALA A 43 7.61 -14.03 2.79
CA ALA A 43 7.52 -12.60 3.10
C ALA A 43 8.00 -11.71 1.94
N ALA A 44 9.11 -12.07 1.30
CA ALA A 44 9.62 -11.39 0.11
C ALA A 44 8.62 -11.48 -1.06
N HIS A 45 8.01 -12.64 -1.28
CA HIS A 45 6.99 -12.82 -2.30
C HIS A 45 5.76 -11.94 -2.03
N LEU A 46 5.27 -11.90 -0.79
CA LEU A 46 4.13 -11.05 -0.42
C LEU A 46 4.45 -9.57 -0.63
N ARG A 47 5.66 -9.13 -0.30
CA ARG A 47 6.13 -7.76 -0.54
C ARG A 47 6.09 -7.42 -2.03
N LEU A 48 6.63 -8.29 -2.88
CA LEU A 48 6.61 -8.10 -4.33
C LEU A 48 5.19 -8.05 -4.90
N GLN A 49 4.30 -8.98 -4.51
CA GLN A 49 2.92 -8.99 -4.97
C GLN A 49 2.17 -7.70 -4.61
N ARG A 50 2.43 -7.18 -3.40
CA ARG A 50 1.89 -5.90 -2.95
C ARG A 50 2.39 -4.73 -3.80
N GLU A 51 3.70 -4.64 -4.03
CA GLU A 51 4.30 -3.57 -4.86
C GLU A 51 3.70 -3.55 -6.27
N LEU A 52 3.57 -4.72 -6.90
CA LEU A 52 2.95 -4.86 -8.22
C LEU A 52 1.46 -4.45 -8.21
N ALA A 53 0.71 -4.80 -7.17
CA ALA A 53 -0.69 -4.40 -7.05
C ALA A 53 -0.84 -2.88 -6.91
N LEU A 54 0.00 -2.24 -6.09
CA LEU A 54 0.01 -0.79 -5.90
C LEU A 54 0.40 -0.05 -7.17
N GLU A 55 1.43 -0.53 -7.88
CA GLU A 55 1.84 0.03 -9.16
C GLU A 55 0.70 -0.06 -10.18
N LYS A 56 0.04 -1.21 -10.27
CA LYS A 56 -1.13 -1.39 -11.14
C LYS A 56 -2.28 -0.44 -10.79
N MET A 57 -2.47 -0.09 -9.52
CA MET A 57 -3.47 0.88 -9.09
C MET A 57 -3.07 2.30 -9.49
N ARG A 58 -1.81 2.69 -9.26
CA ARG A 58 -1.28 4.00 -9.66
C ARG A 58 -1.36 4.21 -11.18
N ASN A 59 -0.99 3.19 -11.96
CA ASN A 59 -1.06 3.23 -13.43
C ASN A 59 -2.50 3.36 -13.96
N ARG A 60 -3.51 3.11 -13.12
CA ARG A 60 -4.94 3.30 -13.44
C ARG A 60 -5.50 4.63 -12.91
N GLY A 61 -4.65 5.54 -12.45
CA GLY A 61 -5.05 6.82 -11.88
C GLY A 61 -5.70 6.75 -10.49
N ILE A 62 -5.60 5.59 -9.81
CA ILE A 62 -6.13 5.46 -8.45
C ILE A 62 -5.14 6.08 -7.47
N LEU A 63 -5.60 7.04 -6.67
CA LEU A 63 -4.79 7.62 -5.60
C LEU A 63 -4.56 6.54 -4.54
N THR A 64 -3.29 6.32 -4.20
CA THR A 64 -2.89 5.33 -3.19
C THR A 64 -2.16 6.02 -2.05
N LEU A 65 -2.47 5.63 -0.81
CA LEU A 65 -1.78 6.04 0.40
C LEU A 65 -1.38 4.81 1.18
N GLU A 66 -0.09 4.49 1.16
CA GLU A 66 0.46 3.44 2.02
C GLU A 66 0.85 4.03 3.36
N ALA A 67 0.47 3.44 4.49
CA ALA A 67 0.92 3.91 5.81
C ALA A 67 0.95 2.76 6.82
N SER A 68 1.85 2.83 7.81
CA SER A 68 1.77 1.95 8.96
C SER A 68 0.58 2.32 9.84
N PRO A 69 0.05 1.39 10.67
CA PRO A 69 -1.05 1.70 11.58
C PRO A 69 -0.79 2.95 12.43
N ALA A 70 0.45 3.09 12.93
CA ALA A 70 0.86 4.22 13.76
C ALA A 70 0.86 5.57 13.01
N GLN A 71 1.11 5.57 11.70
CA GLN A 71 1.18 6.78 10.89
C GLN A 71 -0.11 7.08 10.12
N LEU A 72 -1.03 6.13 10.08
CA LEU A 72 -2.19 6.16 9.20
C LEU A 72 -3.01 7.44 9.35
N THR A 73 -3.41 7.78 10.58
CA THR A 73 -4.28 8.93 10.86
C THR A 73 -3.66 10.23 10.35
N ILE A 74 -2.40 10.50 10.71
CA ILE A 74 -1.71 11.73 10.34
C ILE A 74 -1.57 11.84 8.82
N ARG A 75 -1.18 10.74 8.17
CA ARG A 75 -0.96 10.72 6.72
C ARG A 75 -2.26 10.83 5.94
N LEU A 76 -3.33 10.21 6.43
CA LEU A 76 -4.65 10.29 5.82
C LEU A 76 -5.22 11.72 5.88
N ILE A 77 -5.13 12.37 7.05
CA ILE A 77 -5.57 13.77 7.22
C ILE A 77 -4.80 14.69 6.28
N ARG A 78 -3.47 14.58 6.25
CA ARG A 78 -2.63 15.38 5.34
C ARG A 78 -3.07 15.18 3.89
N ARG A 79 -3.22 13.93 3.47
CA ARG A 79 -3.61 13.59 2.09
C ARG A 79 -4.98 14.14 1.74
N TYR A 80 -5.94 14.06 2.65
CA TYR A 80 -7.27 14.65 2.47
C TYR A 80 -7.20 16.17 2.28
N LEU A 81 -6.41 16.87 3.10
CA LEU A 81 -6.27 18.34 2.99
C LEU A 81 -5.59 18.77 1.69
N GLU A 82 -4.56 18.05 1.25
CA GLU A 82 -3.91 18.27 -0.06
C GLU A 82 -4.90 18.16 -1.21
N ILE A 83 -5.65 17.06 -1.22
CA ILE A 83 -6.69 16.78 -2.21
C ILE A 83 -7.74 17.89 -2.22
N ARG A 84 -8.26 18.27 -1.04
CA ARG A 84 -9.29 19.30 -0.91
C ARG A 84 -8.79 20.64 -1.44
N ARG A 85 -7.55 21.03 -1.15
CA ARG A 85 -6.93 22.26 -1.66
C ARG A 85 -6.78 22.23 -3.18
N ALA A 86 -6.35 21.11 -3.75
CA ALA A 86 -6.18 20.95 -5.20
C ALA A 86 -7.51 20.98 -5.99
N ASN A 87 -8.65 20.70 -5.36
CA ASN A 87 -9.98 20.76 -5.99
C ASN A 87 -10.71 22.10 -5.75
N LEU A 88 -10.12 23.03 -5.00
CA LEU A 88 -10.67 24.35 -4.71
C LEU A 88 -10.09 25.46 -5.63
N GLN A 89 -9.24 25.09 -6.59
CA GLN A 89 -8.68 25.97 -7.64
C GLN A 89 -9.31 25.63 -8.98
#